data_AF-A0A972DML4-F1
#
_entry.id   AF-A0A972DML4-F1
#
_cell.length_a   1.000
_cell.length_b   1.000
_cell.length_c   1.000
_cell.angle_alpha   90.00
_cell.angle_beta   90.00
_cell.angle_gamma   90.00
#
_symmetry.space_group_name_H-M   'P 1'
#
loop_
_entity.id
_entity.type
_entity.pdbx_description
1 polymer ?
#
loop_
_entity_poly.entity_id
_entity_poly.type
_entity_poly.pdbx_seq_one_letter_code
_entity_poly.pdbx_strand_id
1 'polypeptide(L)'
;VFWGYIAFSQYMLIWYANIPEETTWYLARQTPAWLWASLALLLGHLLIPLVGMISRPAKRRKAILGFWAVWLLAFHWLDMHYLVMPSLSRARFPLGLVDAGLLVGLGGLYLAGAIRVAQAASLAPARDPRLGEAISFENV
;
A
#
# COMPACT_ATOMS: atom_id res chain seq x y z
N VAL A 1 5.17 -4.71 -7.04
CA VAL A 1 6.38 -4.51 -7.89
C VAL A 1 6.41 -3.13 -8.51
N PHE A 2 5.39 -2.71 -9.28
CA PHE A 2 5.36 -1.38 -9.91
C PHE A 2 5.62 -0.21 -8.94
N TRP A 3 4.98 -0.21 -7.76
CA TRP A 3 5.25 0.78 -6.70
C TRP A 3 6.75 0.86 -6.35
N GLY A 4 7.41 -0.29 -6.19
CA GLY A 4 8.84 -0.35 -5.84
C GLY A 4 9.74 0.16 -6.96
N TYR A 5 9.36 -0.06 -8.22
CA TYR A 5 10.04 0.55 -9.36
C TYR A 5 9.99 2.08 -9.29
N ILE A 6 8.80 2.66 -9.13
CA ILE A 6 8.64 4.13 -9.04
C ILE A 6 9.38 4.69 -7.84
N ALA A 7 9.21 4.10 -6.66
CA ALA A 7 9.85 4.54 -5.42
C ALA A 7 11.38 4.48 -5.50
N PHE A 8 11.93 3.40 -6.06
CA PHE A 8 13.37 3.25 -6.24
C PHE A 8 13.91 4.19 -7.31
N SER A 9 13.24 4.31 -8.45
CA SER A 9 13.66 5.21 -9.53
C SER A 9 13.69 6.66 -9.07
N GLN A 10 12.68 7.10 -8.31
CA GLN A 10 12.67 8.44 -7.72
C GLN A 10 13.88 8.65 -6.80
N TYR A 11 14.11 7.72 -5.87
CA TYR A 11 15.24 7.81 -4.93
C TYR A 11 16.58 7.84 -5.67
N MET A 12 16.79 6.92 -6.61
CA MET A 12 18.04 6.77 -7.34
C MET A 12 18.36 8.02 -8.15
N LEU A 13 17.39 8.59 -8.87
CA LEU A 13 17.62 9.78 -9.69
C LEU A 13 17.97 11.01 -8.83
N ILE A 14 17.28 11.22 -7.71
CA ILE A 14 17.55 12.34 -6.81
C ILE A 14 18.91 12.14 -6.10
N TRP A 15 19.19 10.93 -5.63
CA TRP A 15 20.45 10.59 -4.99
C TRP A 15 21.65 10.71 -5.95
N TYR A 16 21.49 10.28 -7.20
CA TYR A 16 22.54 10.33 -8.21
C TYR A 16 22.86 11.76 -8.67
N ALA A 17 21.83 12.58 -8.95
CA ALA A 17 22.03 13.95 -9.38
C ALA A 17 22.46 14.88 -8.23
N ASN A 18 22.03 14.58 -6.99
CA ASN A 18 22.38 15.28 -5.76
C ASN A 18 22.27 16.82 -5.84
N ILE A 19 21.20 17.31 -6.48
CA ILE A 19 20.90 18.74 -6.59
C ILE A 19 20.37 19.24 -5.23
N PRO A 20 20.97 20.27 -4.60
CA PRO A 20 20.65 20.68 -3.23
C PRO A 20 19.16 20.96 -2.99
N GLU A 21 18.48 21.60 -3.93
CA GLU A 21 17.08 21.99 -3.85
C GLU A 21 16.15 20.75 -3.76
N GLU A 22 16.44 19.72 -4.56
CA GLU A 22 15.61 18.50 -4.69
C GLU A 22 15.91 17.44 -3.61
N THR A 23 17.11 17.48 -3.00
CA THR A 23 17.52 16.48 -1.98
C THR A 23 16.90 16.73 -0.61
N THR A 24 16.42 17.95 -0.33
CA THR A 24 15.88 18.35 0.98
C THR A 24 14.78 17.41 1.49
N TRP A 25 13.96 16.86 0.60
CA TRP A 25 12.90 15.92 0.94
C TRP A 25 13.44 14.58 1.45
N TYR A 26 14.46 14.00 0.81
CA TYR A 26 15.08 12.75 1.27
C TYR A 26 15.97 12.96 2.50
N LEU A 27 16.59 14.13 2.66
CA LEU A 27 17.37 14.45 3.86
C LEU A 27 16.52 14.41 5.14
N ALA A 28 15.29 14.91 5.09
CA ALA A 28 14.35 14.83 6.21
C ALA A 28 13.97 13.39 6.61
N ARG A 29 14.13 12.43 5.69
CA ARG A 29 13.79 11.01 5.85
C ARG A 29 15.00 10.11 6.12
N GLN A 30 16.21 10.64 5.98
CA GLN A 30 17.46 9.97 6.32
C GLN A 30 17.91 10.22 7.77
N THR A 31 17.01 10.71 8.63
CA THR A 31 17.29 10.80 10.07
C THR A 31 17.10 9.43 10.74
N PRO A 32 17.75 9.17 11.90
CA PRO A 32 17.54 7.92 12.63
C PRO A 32 16.06 7.63 12.97
N ALA A 33 15.25 8.68 13.14
CA ALA A 33 13.82 8.57 13.43
C ALA A 33 12.98 8.03 12.26
N TRP A 34 13.46 8.16 11.01
CA TRP A 34 12.72 7.83 9.80
C TRP A 34 13.38 6.74 8.95
N LEU A 35 14.68 6.51 9.11
CA LEU A 35 15.42 5.49 8.36
C LEU A 35 14.80 4.10 8.50
N TRP A 36 14.31 3.74 9.69
CA TRP A 36 13.64 2.47 9.91
C TRP A 36 12.38 2.34 9.04
N ALA A 37 11.64 3.42 8.81
CA ALA A 37 10.42 3.42 7.99
C ALA A 37 10.77 3.22 6.51
N SER A 38 11.85 3.83 6.03
CA SER A 38 12.38 3.60 4.67
C SER A 38 12.75 2.14 4.45
N LEU A 39 13.44 1.53 5.40
CA LEU A 39 13.81 0.10 5.36
C LEU A 39 12.58 -0.79 5.49
N ALA A 40 11.63 -0.44 6.36
CA ALA A 40 10.37 -1.16 6.52
C ALA A 40 9.56 -1.13 5.23
N LEU A 41 9.51 -0.02 4.50
CA LEU A 41 8.84 0.07 3.21
C LEU A 41 9.56 -0.76 2.13
N LEU A 42 10.88 -0.67 2.05
CA LEU A 42 11.66 -1.49 1.10
C LEU A 42 11.41 -2.99 1.33
N LEU A 43 11.49 -3.44 2.59
CA LEU A 43 11.32 -4.85 2.93
C LEU A 43 9.85 -5.26 2.88
N GLY A 44 8.98 -4.57 3.61
CA GLY A 44 7.60 -4.96 3.84
C GLY A 44 6.60 -4.55 2.74
N HIS A 45 6.89 -3.52 1.95
CA HIS A 45 6.02 -3.12 0.83
C HIS A 45 6.47 -3.73 -0.51
N LEU A 46 7.76 -4.04 -0.68
CA LEU A 46 8.32 -4.61 -1.90
C LEU A 46 8.83 -6.04 -1.75
N LEU A 47 9.91 -6.27 -0.99
CA LEU A 47 10.67 -7.53 -1.05
C LEU A 47 9.93 -8.72 -0.42
N ILE A 48 9.38 -8.55 0.79
CA ILE A 48 8.64 -9.58 1.52
C ILE A 48 7.38 -9.99 0.75
N PRO A 49 6.51 -9.06 0.29
CA PRO A 49 5.36 -9.45 -0.54
C PRO A 49 5.77 -10.06 -1.87
N LEU A 50 6.85 -9.59 -2.51
CA LEU A 50 7.35 -10.16 -3.76
C LEU A 50 7.70 -11.64 -3.59
N VAL A 51 8.53 -11.97 -2.59
CA VAL A 51 8.95 -13.35 -2.33
C VAL A 51 7.76 -14.18 -1.84
N GLY A 52 6.96 -13.64 -0.90
CA GLY A 52 5.82 -14.32 -0.31
C GLY A 52 4.70 -14.65 -1.31
N MET A 53 4.51 -13.80 -2.33
CA MET A 53 3.53 -14.00 -3.38
C MET A 53 4.11 -14.59 -4.66
N ILE A 54 5.39 -14.99 -4.74
CA ILE A 54 5.93 -15.54 -6.00
C ILE A 54 5.27 -16.88 -6.36
N SER A 55 4.98 -17.70 -5.35
CA SER A 55 4.48 -19.05 -5.53
C SER A 55 3.02 -19.06 -6.00
N ARG A 56 2.70 -19.98 -6.91
CA ARG A 56 1.33 -20.18 -7.41
C ARG A 56 0.33 -20.55 -6.30
N PRO A 57 0.65 -21.44 -5.35
CA PRO A 57 -0.28 -21.80 -4.28
C PRO A 57 -0.66 -20.61 -3.37
N ALA A 58 0.30 -19.71 -3.10
CA ALA A 58 0.03 -18.50 -2.32
C ALA A 58 -1.02 -17.60 -2.99
N LYS A 59 -1.03 -17.55 -4.33
CA LYS A 59 -1.99 -16.77 -5.11
C LYS A 59 -3.35 -17.45 -5.29
N ARG A 60 -3.50 -18.74 -5.00
CA ARG A 60 -4.77 -19.48 -5.19
C ARG A 60 -5.53 -19.71 -3.88
N ARG A 61 -4.86 -19.60 -2.74
CA ARG A 61 -5.49 -19.76 -1.42
C ARG A 61 -6.06 -18.44 -0.93
N LYS A 62 -7.39 -18.34 -0.85
CA LYS A 62 -8.12 -17.13 -0.40
C LYS A 62 -7.63 -16.60 0.95
N ALA A 63 -7.31 -17.48 1.91
CA ALA A 63 -6.79 -17.08 3.21
C ALA A 63 -5.42 -16.39 3.12
N ILE A 64 -4.52 -16.91 2.26
CA ILE A 64 -3.19 -16.32 2.05
C ILE A 64 -3.31 -14.99 1.31
N LEU A 65 -4.18 -14.90 0.30
CA LEU A 65 -4.48 -13.65 -0.39
C LEU A 65 -5.06 -12.59 0.57
N GLY A 66 -5.99 -12.99 1.46
CA GLY A 66 -6.56 -12.10 2.46
C GLY A 66 -5.50 -11.54 3.42
N PHE A 67 -4.59 -12.39 3.89
CA PHE A 67 -3.44 -11.95 4.68
C PHE A 67 -2.59 -10.91 3.94
N TRP A 68 -2.19 -11.19 2.69
CA TRP A 68 -1.37 -10.26 1.91
C TRP A 68 -2.10 -8.96 1.57
N ALA A 69 -3.42 -9.00 1.37
CA ALA A 69 -4.21 -7.81 1.15
C ALA A 69 -4.17 -6.87 2.37
N VAL A 70 -4.40 -7.40 3.57
CA VAL A 70 -4.31 -6.62 4.82
C VAL A 70 -2.89 -6.12 5.07
N TRP A 71 -1.88 -6.99 4.86
CA TRP A 71 -0.48 -6.62 4.97
C TRP A 71 -0.12 -5.43 4.07
N LEU A 72 -0.48 -5.50 2.79
CA LEU A 72 -0.20 -4.43 1.83
C LEU A 72 -0.96 -3.14 2.16
N LEU A 73 -2.19 -3.22 2.66
CA LEU A 73 -2.92 -2.04 3.13
C LEU A 73 -2.22 -1.37 4.33
N ALA A 74 -1.70 -2.16 5.28
CA ALA A 74 -0.96 -1.62 6.41
C ALA A 74 0.35 -0.93 5.98
N PHE A 75 1.11 -1.55 5.06
CA PHE A 75 2.32 -0.91 4.51
C PHE A 75 2.01 0.27 3.61
N HIS A 76 0.88 0.28 2.91
CA HIS A 76 0.44 1.44 2.14
C HIS A 76 0.07 2.62 3.05
N TRP A 77 -0.55 2.34 4.20
CA TRP A 77 -0.77 3.38 5.20
C TRP A 77 0.56 3.95 5.75
N LEU A 78 1.53 3.07 6.04
CA LEU A 78 2.87 3.50 6.42
C LEU A 78 3.55 4.33 5.32
N ASP A 79 3.34 3.98 4.05
CA ASP A 79 3.85 4.73 2.89
C ASP A 79 3.26 6.15 2.87
N MET A 80 1.94 6.29 3.01
CA MET A 80 1.30 7.61 3.11
C MET A 80 1.84 8.42 4.29
N HIS A 81 2.04 7.78 5.44
CA HIS A 81 2.62 8.42 6.61
C HIS A 81 4.06 8.89 6.35
N TYR A 82 4.89 8.04 5.73
CA TYR A 82 6.27 8.34 5.34
C TYR A 82 6.37 9.46 4.28
N LEU A 83 5.39 9.56 3.36
CA LEU A 83 5.36 10.61 2.36
C LEU A 83 5.08 11.99 2.97
N VAL A 84 4.28 12.08 4.03
CA VAL A 84 3.81 13.37 4.58
C VAL A 84 4.55 13.80 5.86
N MET A 85 4.62 12.92 6.85
CA MET A 85 4.95 13.30 8.23
C MET A 85 6.40 13.72 8.50
N PRO A 86 7.44 13.21 7.81
CA PRO A 86 8.81 13.70 7.99
C PRO A 86 8.98 15.19 7.66
N SER A 87 8.10 15.72 6.81
CA SER A 87 8.07 17.14 6.47
C SER A 87 7.60 18.01 7.65
N LEU A 88 6.81 17.45 8.57
CA LEU A 88 6.26 18.12 9.75
C LEU A 88 7.08 17.82 11.02
N SER A 89 7.59 16.60 11.18
CA SER A 89 8.37 16.15 12.33
C SER A 89 9.58 15.33 11.88
N ARG A 90 10.76 15.96 11.84
CA ARG A 90 12.01 15.29 11.42
C ARG A 90 12.65 14.45 12.53
N ALA A 91 12.45 14.85 13.77
CA ALA A 91 13.16 14.31 14.93
C ALA A 91 12.45 13.14 15.61
N ARG A 92 11.17 12.93 15.31
CA ARG A 92 10.32 11.88 15.90
C ARG A 92 9.39 11.32 14.85
N PHE A 93 8.99 10.07 15.04
CA PHE A 93 7.90 9.43 14.30
C PHE A 93 6.59 9.66 15.06
N PRO A 94 5.78 10.67 14.70
CA PRO A 94 4.56 10.98 15.42
C PRO A 94 3.48 9.94 15.09
N LEU A 95 3.01 9.22 16.10
CA LEU A 95 1.79 8.44 16.03
C LEU A 95 0.86 8.87 17.15
N GLY A 96 -0.22 9.53 16.78
CA GLY A 96 -1.24 10.00 17.71
C GLY A 96 -2.54 9.21 17.60
N LEU A 97 -3.39 9.39 18.61
CA LEU A 97 -4.77 8.93 18.58
C LEU A 97 -5.57 9.54 17.41
N VAL A 98 -5.19 10.75 16.98
CA VAL A 98 -5.81 11.43 15.83
C VAL A 98 -5.53 10.66 14.54
N ASP A 99 -4.31 10.17 14.33
CA ASP A 99 -3.96 9.42 13.11
C ASP A 99 -4.76 8.10 13.02
N ALA A 100 -4.86 7.39 14.14
CA ALA A 100 -5.68 6.18 14.24
C ALA A 100 -7.18 6.50 14.08
N GLY A 101 -7.66 7.57 14.70
CA GLY A 101 -9.05 8.02 14.59
C GLY A 101 -9.43 8.41 13.17
N LEU A 102 -8.54 9.08 12.43
CA LEU A 102 -8.75 9.43 11.03
C LEU A 102 -8.70 8.20 10.13
N LEU A 103 -7.78 7.27 10.36
CA LEU A 103 -7.72 6.01 9.62
C LEU A 103 -9.02 5.21 9.76
N VAL A 104 -9.48 5.02 11.01
CA VAL A 104 -10.71 4.27 11.30
C VAL A 104 -11.95 5.05 10.85
N GLY A 105 -11.99 6.35 11.09
CA GLY A 105 -13.12 7.21 10.73
C GLY A 105 -13.32 7.30 9.22
N LEU A 106 -12.29 7.70 8.47
CA LEU A 106 -12.37 7.82 7.01
C LEU A 106 -12.49 6.44 6.35
N GLY A 107 -11.75 5.45 6.83
CA GLY A 107 -11.85 4.08 6.33
C GLY A 107 -13.24 3.47 6.57
N GLY A 108 -13.83 3.73 7.74
CA GLY A 108 -15.19 3.31 8.07
C GLY A 108 -16.24 4.00 7.23
N LEU A 109 -16.14 5.32 7.02
CA LEU A 109 -17.04 6.06 6.14
C LEU A 109 -16.97 5.55 4.69
N TYR A 110 -15.75 5.31 4.18
CA TYR A 110 -15.54 4.72 2.86
C TYR A 110 -16.20 3.34 2.75
N LEU A 111 -15.96 2.45 3.72
CA LEU A 111 -16.51 1.10 3.73
C LEU A 111 -18.04 1.11 3.82
N ALA A 112 -18.61 1.98 4.67
CA ALA A 112 -20.05 2.15 4.77
C ALA A 112 -20.67 2.62 3.45
N GLY A 113 -20.04 3.59 2.78
CA GLY A 113 -20.45 4.04 1.45
C GLY A 113 -20.37 2.93 0.40
N ALA A 114 -19.25 2.19 0.36
CA ALA A 114 -19.05 1.07 -0.56
C ALA A 114 -20.10 -0.03 -0.35
N ILE A 115 -20.40 -0.41 0.90
CA ILE A 115 -21.43 -1.40 1.22
C ILE A 115 -22.82 -0.90 0.81
N ARG A 116 -23.14 0.38 1.08
CA ARG A 116 -24.44 0.96 0.71
C ARG A 116 -24.65 0.94 -0.81
N VAL A 117 -23.62 1.25 -1.59
CA VAL A 117 -23.68 1.15 -3.06
C VAL A 117 -23.78 -0.31 -3.50
N ALA A 118 -23.01 -1.20 -2.87
CA ALA A 118 -23.04 -2.63 -3.18
C ALA A 118 -24.39 -3.30 -2.88
N GLN A 119 -25.16 -2.79 -1.91
CA GLN A 119 -26.52 -3.24 -1.61
C GLN A 119 -27.57 -2.74 -2.61
N ALA A 120 -27.28 -1.68 -3.36
CA ALA A 120 -28.23 -1.07 -4.28
C ALA A 120 -28.42 -1.88 -5.59
N ALA A 121 -27.56 -2.85 -5.85
CA ALA A 121 -27.59 -3.67 -7.07
C ALA A 121 -27.12 -5.11 -6.81
N SER A 122 -27.41 -6.01 -7.75
CA SER A 122 -26.87 -7.36 -7.73
C SER A 122 -25.33 -7.32 -7.81
N LEU A 123 -24.64 -8.01 -6.89
CA LEU A 123 -23.18 -8.10 -6.87
C LEU A 123 -22.62 -8.89 -8.06
N ALA A 124 -23.43 -9.79 -8.62
CA ALA A 124 -23.10 -10.52 -9.83
C ALA A 124 -23.85 -9.90 -11.02
N PRO A 125 -23.17 -9.68 -12.17
CA PRO A 125 -23.78 -9.07 -13.34
C PRO A 125 -24.62 -10.10 -14.11
N ALA A 126 -25.83 -10.40 -13.62
CA ALA A 126 -26.68 -11.50 -14.11
C ALA A 126 -27.08 -11.43 -15.60
N ARG A 127 -26.92 -10.26 -16.24
CA ARG A 127 -27.24 -10.04 -17.67
C ARG A 127 -26.00 -9.93 -18.55
N ASP A 128 -24.81 -10.16 -18.02
CA ASP A 128 -23.56 -10.10 -18.80
C ASP A 128 -23.45 -11.35 -19.71
N PRO A 129 -23.33 -11.17 -21.05
CA PRO A 129 -23.14 -12.29 -21.98
C PRO A 129 -21.93 -13.18 -21.67
N ARG A 130 -20.91 -12.66 -20.99
CA ARG A 130 -19.67 -13.35 -20.64
C ARG A 130 -19.70 -14.00 -19.26
N LEU A 131 -20.81 -13.87 -18.52
CA LEU A 131 -20.92 -14.45 -17.17
C LEU A 131 -20.71 -15.98 -17.18
N GLY A 132 -21.23 -16.66 -18.20
CA GLY A 132 -21.04 -18.11 -18.37
C GLY A 132 -19.57 -18.49 -18.54
N GLU A 133 -18.86 -17.79 -19.42
CA GLU A 133 -17.41 -17.95 -19.64
C GLU A 133 -16.63 -17.74 -18.32
N ALA A 134 -16.93 -16.65 -17.61
CA ALA A 134 -16.24 -16.28 -16.37
C ALA A 134 -16.43 -17.27 -15.21
N ILE A 135 -17.62 -17.86 -15.07
CA ILE A 135 -17.90 -18.87 -14.02
C ILE A 135 -17.23 -20.20 -14.37
N SER A 136 -17.21 -20.57 -15.66
CA SER A 136 -16.56 -21.79 -16.15
C SER A 136 -15.04 -21.70 -16.22
N PHE A 137 -14.47 -20.51 -16.01
CA PHE A 137 -13.03 -20.29 -16.16
C PHE A 137 -12.24 -21.02 -15.08
N GLU A 138 -11.43 -21.99 -15.51
CA GLU A 138 -10.43 -22.64 -14.67
C GLU A 138 -9.03 -22.23 -15.13
N ASN A 139 -8.28 -21.58 -14.23
CA ASN A 139 -6.86 -21.34 -14.44
C ASN A 139 -6.11 -22.65 -14.13
N VAL A 140 -5.85 -23.45 -15.17
CA VAL A 140 -5.07 -24.70 -15.10
C VAL A 140 -3.65 -24.41 -14.67
#